data_AF-A0ABD1T4P4-F1
#
_entry.id   AF-A0ABD1T4P4-F1
#
_cell.length_a   1.000
_cell.length_b   1.000
_cell.length_c   1.000
_cell.angle_alpha   90.00
_cell.angle_beta   90.00
_cell.angle_gamma   90.00
#
_symmetry.space_group_name_H-M   'P 1'
#
loop_
_entity.id
_entity.type
_entity.pdbx_description
1 polymer ?
#
loop_
_entity_poly.entity_id
_entity_poly.type
_entity_poly.pdbx_seq_one_letter_code
_entity_poly.pdbx_strand_id
1 'polypeptide(L)'
;MFTNYIAPSPYGWLGVVTVLFFSLAWQGTLMASDYWLAYETSAKRAASFNPSLFIEIYAIIAAVSFVLIFLRIILVTVMGLKTTQIFFRQMLHSILHAPMTFFDTTPSGRILSRASTDQTNVDIFIPFFMNVTVAMYITLLSIIIITCQYTWPTAIFLIPLGWLNIWYRGYYLATSRELTAARFHHKSTCDSPFL
;
A
#
# COMPACT_ATOMS: atom_id res chain seq x y z
N MET A 1 -20.08 6.72 19.17
CA MET A 1 -21.10 7.38 18.30
C MET A 1 -20.64 7.55 16.84
N PHE A 2 -19.35 7.42 16.50
CA PHE A 2 -18.86 7.46 15.10
C PHE A 2 -18.95 6.12 14.33
N THR A 3 -19.22 5.01 15.02
CA THR A 3 -19.22 3.65 14.42
C THR A 3 -20.51 3.31 13.66
N ASN A 4 -21.60 4.08 13.85
CA ASN A 4 -22.94 3.74 13.31
C ASN A 4 -23.35 4.50 12.04
N TYR A 5 -22.52 5.41 11.51
CA TYR A 5 -22.80 6.13 10.26
C TYR A 5 -21.88 5.76 9.09
N ILE A 6 -20.97 4.82 9.31
CA ILE A 6 -20.49 3.95 8.25
C ILE A 6 -21.65 2.99 7.98
N ALA A 7 -22.66 3.48 7.27
CA ALA A 7 -23.76 2.66 6.82
C ALA A 7 -23.18 1.38 6.19
N PRO A 8 -23.77 0.21 6.46
CA PRO A 8 -23.47 -1.01 5.74
C PRO A 8 -24.00 -0.85 4.32
N SER A 9 -23.37 0.01 3.52
CA SER A 9 -23.50 -0.09 2.08
C SER A 9 -22.66 -1.31 1.69
N PRO A 10 -23.24 -2.32 1.03
CA PRO A 10 -22.55 -3.54 0.62
C PRO A 10 -21.46 -3.29 -0.44
N TYR A 11 -21.01 -2.05 -0.63
CA TYR A 11 -20.05 -1.64 -1.65
C TYR A 11 -18.80 -0.98 -1.06
N GLY A 12 -18.80 -0.58 0.22
CA GLY A 12 -17.62 0.04 0.85
C GLY A 12 -16.51 -0.98 1.13
N TRP A 13 -16.73 -1.84 2.12
CA TRP A 13 -15.77 -2.91 2.47
C TRP A 13 -15.56 -3.89 1.32
N LEU A 14 -16.63 -4.26 0.62
CA LEU A 14 -16.52 -5.13 -0.55
C LEU A 14 -15.70 -4.47 -1.67
N GLY A 15 -15.89 -3.17 -1.94
CA GLY A 15 -15.07 -2.45 -2.92
C GLY A 15 -13.59 -2.38 -2.54
N VAL A 16 -13.27 -2.18 -1.26
CA VAL A 16 -11.88 -2.24 -0.77
C VAL A 16 -11.31 -3.64 -0.95
N VAL A 17 -12.05 -4.69 -0.59
CA VAL A 17 -11.62 -6.09 -0.79
C VAL A 17 -11.42 -6.40 -2.27
N THR A 18 -12.31 -5.94 -3.16
CA THR A 18 -12.16 -6.10 -4.60
C THR A 18 -10.90 -5.40 -5.12
N VAL A 19 -10.64 -4.15 -4.71
CA VAL A 19 -9.41 -3.43 -5.11
C VAL A 19 -8.16 -4.14 -4.59
N LEU A 20 -8.18 -4.65 -3.36
CA LEU A 20 -7.08 -5.41 -2.78
C LEU A 20 -6.84 -6.70 -3.58
N PHE A 21 -7.89 -7.44 -3.92
CA PHE A 21 -7.79 -8.65 -4.73
C PHE A 21 -7.15 -8.38 -6.10
N PHE A 22 -7.63 -7.36 -6.83
CA PHE A 22 -7.02 -6.97 -8.11
C PHE A 22 -5.59 -6.48 -7.95
N SER A 23 -5.27 -5.78 -6.86
CA SER A 23 -3.90 -5.35 -6.55
C SER A 23 -2.98 -6.54 -6.30
N LEU A 24 -3.43 -7.57 -5.58
CA LEU A 24 -2.66 -8.80 -5.34
C LEU A 24 -2.50 -9.62 -6.62
N ALA A 25 -3.54 -9.72 -7.44
CA ALA A 25 -3.49 -10.41 -8.73
C ALA A 25 -2.46 -9.76 -9.69
N TRP A 26 -2.45 -8.43 -9.77
CA TRP A 26 -1.44 -7.69 -10.53
C TRP A 26 -0.02 -7.95 -9.99
N GLN A 27 0.19 -7.89 -8.67
CA GLN A 27 1.49 -8.19 -8.05
C GLN A 27 1.94 -9.63 -8.33
N GLY A 28 1.01 -10.60 -8.30
CA GLY A 28 1.30 -12.00 -8.66
C GLY A 28 1.72 -12.16 -10.12
N THR A 29 1.16 -11.36 -11.03
CA THR A 29 1.55 -11.41 -12.46
C THR A 29 2.96 -10.84 -12.68
N LEU A 30 3.35 -9.81 -11.93
CA LEU A 30 4.73 -9.30 -11.92
C LEU A 30 5.72 -10.36 -11.42
N MET A 31 5.39 -11.06 -10.32
CA MET A 31 6.23 -12.19 -9.86
C MET A 31 6.34 -13.29 -10.91
N ALA A 32 5.24 -13.63 -11.58
CA ALA A 32 5.23 -14.68 -12.59
C ALA A 32 6.16 -14.30 -13.76
N SER A 33 6.16 -13.01 -14.15
CA SER A 33 7.09 -12.46 -15.13
C SER A 33 8.55 -12.60 -14.69
N ASP A 34 8.88 -12.20 -13.45
CA ASP A 34 10.24 -12.30 -12.90
C ASP A 34 10.70 -13.75 -12.77
N TYR A 35 9.81 -14.65 -12.34
CA TYR A 35 10.09 -16.08 -12.21
C TYR A 35 10.30 -16.73 -13.58
N TRP A 36 9.46 -16.40 -14.57
CA TRP A 36 9.60 -16.90 -15.94
C TRP A 36 10.93 -16.48 -16.55
N LEU A 37 11.31 -15.20 -16.37
CA LEU A 37 12.61 -14.68 -16.78
C LEU A 37 13.78 -15.43 -16.12
N ALA A 38 13.71 -15.65 -14.80
CA ALA A 38 14.73 -16.38 -14.04
C ALA A 38 14.82 -17.86 -14.44
N TYR A 39 13.69 -18.49 -14.76
CA TYR A 39 13.63 -19.89 -15.19
C TYR A 39 14.33 -20.10 -16.54
N GLU A 40 14.01 -19.25 -17.52
CA GLU A 40 14.54 -19.35 -18.89
C GLU A 40 16.00 -18.92 -19.02
N THR A 41 16.46 -17.99 -18.17
CA THR A 41 17.88 -17.58 -18.10
C THR A 41 18.78 -18.56 -17.34
N SER A 42 18.22 -19.64 -16.78
CA SER A 42 19.00 -20.61 -16.02
C SER A 42 19.95 -21.43 -16.91
N ALA A 43 21.18 -21.64 -16.43
CA ALA A 43 22.27 -22.28 -17.20
C ALA A 43 21.93 -23.68 -17.74
N LYS A 44 20.96 -24.38 -17.12
CA LYS A 44 20.50 -25.71 -17.56
C LYS A 44 19.66 -25.65 -18.85
N ARG A 45 19.01 -24.52 -19.15
CA ARG A 45 18.10 -24.36 -20.30
C ARG A 45 18.67 -23.50 -21.42
N ALA A 46 19.77 -22.79 -21.17
CA ALA A 46 20.51 -22.01 -22.16
C ALA A 46 20.90 -22.82 -23.42
N ALA A 47 21.05 -24.14 -23.31
CA ALA A 47 21.37 -25.03 -24.44
C ALA A 47 20.17 -25.40 -25.34
N SER A 48 18.93 -25.19 -24.90
CA SER A 48 17.69 -25.48 -25.65
C SER A 48 16.74 -24.27 -25.63
N PHE A 49 17.31 -23.08 -25.81
CA PHE A 49 16.57 -21.83 -25.79
C PHE A 49 15.82 -21.64 -27.12
N ASN A 50 14.49 -21.60 -27.08
CA ASN A 50 13.64 -21.25 -28.22
C ASN A 50 13.19 -19.79 -28.06
N PRO A 51 13.83 -18.81 -28.73
CA PRO A 51 13.56 -17.38 -28.51
C PRO A 51 12.10 -16.99 -28.79
N SER A 52 11.48 -17.60 -29.80
CA SER A 52 10.11 -17.27 -30.20
C SER A 52 9.08 -17.63 -29.13
N LEU A 53 9.19 -18.81 -28.52
CA LEU A 53 8.28 -19.26 -27.45
C LEU A 53 8.47 -18.44 -26.18
N PHE A 54 9.72 -18.07 -25.86
CA PHE A 54 10.04 -17.21 -24.72
C PHE A 54 9.35 -15.85 -24.84
N ILE A 55 9.49 -15.19 -26.00
CA ILE A 55 8.90 -13.88 -26.28
C ILE A 55 7.36 -13.95 -26.29
N GLU A 56 6.78 -15.01 -26.85
CA GLU A 56 5.33 -15.20 -26.90
C GLU A 56 4.72 -15.28 -25.49
N ILE A 57 5.26 -16.14 -24.62
CA ILE A 57 4.76 -16.32 -23.26
C ILE A 57 4.97 -15.05 -22.43
N TYR A 58 6.13 -14.41 -22.56
CA TYR A 58 6.42 -13.15 -21.88
C TYR A 58 5.46 -12.03 -22.33
N ALA A 59 5.15 -11.96 -23.62
CA ALA A 59 4.20 -10.99 -24.16
C ALA A 59 2.78 -11.21 -23.62
N ILE A 60 2.34 -12.47 -23.47
CA ILE A 60 1.04 -12.80 -22.88
C ILE A 60 0.99 -12.37 -21.40
N ILE A 61 2.03 -12.68 -20.61
CA ILE A 61 2.12 -12.27 -19.20
C ILE A 61 2.09 -10.74 -19.07
N ALA A 62 2.84 -10.04 -19.94
CA ALA A 62 2.83 -8.59 -19.98
C ALA A 62 1.42 -8.05 -20.34
N ALA A 63 0.76 -8.60 -21.36
CA ALA A 63 -0.59 -8.19 -21.75
C ALA A 63 -1.61 -8.38 -20.61
N VAL A 64 -1.60 -9.54 -19.94
CA VAL A 64 -2.47 -9.82 -18.78
C VAL A 64 -2.20 -8.82 -17.66
N SER A 65 -0.92 -8.55 -17.39
CA SER A 65 -0.53 -7.51 -16.46
C SER A 65 -1.21 -6.20 -16.86
N PHE A 66 -0.96 -5.69 -18.07
CA PHE A 66 -1.47 -4.39 -18.52
C PHE A 66 -2.99 -4.25 -18.34
N VAL A 67 -3.75 -5.31 -18.62
CA VAL A 67 -5.20 -5.32 -18.40
C VAL A 67 -5.55 -5.21 -16.90
N LEU A 68 -4.85 -5.96 -16.03
CA LEU A 68 -5.09 -5.94 -14.58
C LEU A 68 -4.79 -4.57 -13.95
N ILE A 69 -3.68 -3.92 -14.33
CA ILE A 69 -3.38 -2.57 -13.84
C ILE A 69 -4.40 -1.54 -14.34
N PHE A 70 -4.83 -1.64 -15.59
CA PHE A 70 -5.83 -0.74 -16.16
C PHE A 70 -7.17 -0.85 -15.42
N LEU A 71 -7.66 -2.08 -15.20
CA LEU A 71 -8.87 -2.34 -14.41
C LEU A 71 -8.74 -1.80 -12.99
N ARG A 72 -7.59 -2.02 -12.35
CA ARG A 72 -7.31 -1.52 -11.00
C ARG A 72 -7.40 0.00 -10.93
N ILE A 73 -6.81 0.71 -11.90
CA ILE A 73 -6.83 2.19 -11.94
C ILE A 73 -8.28 2.68 -12.04
N ILE A 74 -9.09 2.11 -12.94
CA ILE A 74 -10.50 2.50 -13.09
C ILE A 74 -11.26 2.28 -11.79
N LEU A 75 -11.12 1.10 -11.17
CA LEU A 75 -11.81 0.78 -9.91
C LEU A 75 -11.41 1.75 -8.78
N VAL A 76 -10.11 2.02 -8.63
CA VAL A 76 -9.60 2.95 -7.62
C VAL A 76 -10.11 4.37 -7.85
N THR A 77 -10.12 4.85 -9.10
CA THR A 77 -10.64 6.19 -9.43
C THR A 77 -12.14 6.30 -9.13
N VAL A 78 -12.94 5.31 -9.53
CA VAL A 78 -14.39 5.32 -9.27
C VAL A 78 -14.68 5.31 -7.76
N MET A 79 -13.99 4.44 -7.01
CA MET A 79 -14.14 4.36 -5.56
C MET A 79 -13.67 5.64 -4.87
N GLY A 80 -12.53 6.20 -5.30
CA GLY A 80 -11.99 7.46 -4.78
C GLY A 80 -12.98 8.62 -4.95
N LEU A 81 -13.53 8.78 -6.17
CA LEU A 81 -14.52 9.83 -6.45
C LEU A 81 -15.77 9.69 -5.57
N LYS A 82 -16.27 8.46 -5.37
CA LYS A 82 -17.42 8.20 -4.49
C LYS A 82 -17.10 8.54 -3.04
N THR A 83 -15.93 8.14 -2.53
CA THR A 83 -15.49 8.43 -1.17
C THR A 83 -15.37 9.94 -0.92
N THR A 84 -14.74 10.68 -1.84
CA THR A 84 -14.61 12.14 -1.73
C THR A 84 -15.98 12.84 -1.69
N GLN A 85 -16.93 12.40 -2.53
CA GLN A 85 -18.29 12.97 -2.54
C GLN A 85 -19.04 12.74 -1.21
N ILE A 86 -18.91 11.55 -0.63
CA ILE A 86 -19.55 11.22 0.66
C ILE A 86 -18.92 12.06 1.77
N PHE A 87 -17.58 12.10 1.82
CA PHE A 87 -16.84 12.88 2.81
C PHE A 87 -17.20 14.37 2.76
N PHE A 88 -17.26 14.94 1.55
CA PHE A 88 -17.62 16.34 1.35
C PHE A 88 -19.06 16.64 1.82
N ARG A 89 -20.03 15.75 1.52
CA ARG A 89 -21.42 15.90 1.99
C ARG A 89 -21.52 15.82 3.51
N GLN A 90 -20.82 14.88 4.14
CA GLN A 90 -20.80 14.74 5.59
C GLN A 90 -20.17 15.97 6.26
N MET A 91 -19.07 16.48 5.72
CA MET A 91 -18.42 17.67 6.26
C MET A 91 -19.31 18.91 6.13
N LEU A 92 -19.93 19.13 4.97
CA LEU A 92 -20.90 20.22 4.77
C LEU A 92 -22.07 20.11 5.75
N HIS A 93 -22.65 18.92 5.91
CA HIS A 93 -23.75 18.70 6.86
C HIS A 93 -23.35 19.06 8.30
N SER A 94 -22.15 18.65 8.72
CA SER A 94 -21.65 18.94 10.07
C SER A 94 -21.34 20.42 10.28
N ILE A 95 -20.84 21.11 9.24
CA ILE A 95 -20.61 22.57 9.28
C ILE A 95 -21.94 23.32 9.39
N LEU A 96 -22.94 22.95 8.59
CA LEU A 96 -24.25 23.63 8.57
C LEU A 96 -25.04 23.47 9.89
N HIS A 97 -24.77 22.43 10.68
CA HIS A 97 -25.39 22.22 11.99
C HIS A 97 -24.59 22.79 13.17
N ALA A 98 -23.43 23.41 12.92
CA ALA A 98 -22.64 24.04 13.97
C ALA A 98 -23.26 25.39 14.38
N PRO A 99 -23.23 25.76 15.69
CA PRO A 99 -23.75 27.04 16.16
C PRO A 99 -22.96 28.22 15.57
N MET A 100 -23.61 29.36 15.36
CA MET A 100 -23.02 30.56 14.73
C MET A 100 -21.69 31.01 15.37
N THR A 101 -21.50 30.81 16.67
CA THR A 101 -20.26 31.14 17.41
C THR A 101 -19.01 30.40 16.91
N PHE A 102 -19.16 29.25 16.24
CA PHE A 102 -18.04 28.51 15.66
C PHE A 102 -17.50 29.18 14.37
N PHE A 103 -18.35 29.91 13.65
CA PHE A 103 -18.00 30.58 12.39
C PHE A 103 -17.22 31.88 12.60
N ASP A 104 -17.40 32.56 13.74
CA ASP A 104 -16.68 33.80 14.06
C ASP A 104 -15.25 33.57 14.58
N THR A 105 -14.98 32.40 15.16
CA THR A 105 -13.71 32.09 15.85
C THR A 105 -12.73 31.28 15.00
N THR A 106 -13.20 30.60 13.96
CA THR A 106 -12.35 29.79 13.07
C THR A 106 -12.84 29.88 11.63
N PRO A 107 -11.99 30.23 10.65
CA PRO A 107 -12.41 30.16 9.26
C PRO A 107 -12.65 28.69 8.89
N SER A 108 -13.91 28.30 8.78
CA SER A 108 -14.37 26.94 8.44
C SER A 108 -13.72 26.39 7.16
N GLY A 109 -13.38 27.28 6.22
CA GLY A 109 -12.61 26.96 5.01
C GLY A 109 -11.18 26.45 5.28
N ARG A 110 -10.51 26.92 6.35
CA ARG A 110 -9.16 26.44 6.72
C ARG A 110 -9.20 25.01 7.27
N ILE A 111 -10.26 24.66 8.01
CA ILE A 111 -10.45 23.30 8.53
C ILE A 111 -10.76 22.35 7.38
N LEU A 112 -11.66 22.73 6.46
CA LEU A 112 -11.96 21.95 5.26
C LEU A 112 -10.73 21.76 4.37
N SER A 113 -9.95 22.81 4.13
CA SER A 113 -8.74 22.73 3.31
C SER A 113 -7.68 21.81 3.93
N ARG A 114 -7.46 21.89 5.26
CA ARG A 114 -6.56 20.98 5.97
C ARG A 114 -7.07 19.55 5.94
N ALA A 115 -8.33 19.32 6.31
CA ALA A 115 -8.92 17.97 6.30
C ALA A 115 -8.92 17.33 4.91
N SER A 116 -9.20 18.10 3.85
CA SER A 116 -9.13 17.61 2.46
C SER A 116 -7.69 17.28 2.04
N THR A 117 -6.72 18.09 2.44
CA THR A 117 -5.30 17.86 2.13
C THR A 117 -4.78 16.65 2.88
N ASP A 118 -5.12 16.53 4.17
CA ASP A 118 -4.74 15.39 5.01
C ASP A 118 -5.38 14.09 4.51
N GLN A 119 -6.67 14.12 4.14
CA GLN A 119 -7.36 12.97 3.54
C GLN A 119 -6.70 12.54 2.22
N THR A 120 -6.39 13.49 1.32
CA THR A 120 -5.74 13.19 0.05
C THR A 120 -4.34 12.61 0.24
N ASN A 121 -3.57 13.15 1.19
CA ASN A 121 -2.26 12.64 1.54
C ASN A 121 -2.37 11.19 2.05
N VAL A 122 -3.26 10.93 3.01
CA VAL A 122 -3.47 9.58 3.57
C VAL A 122 -3.92 8.61 2.48
N ASP A 123 -4.84 9.01 1.60
CA ASP A 123 -5.38 8.19 0.52
C ASP A 123 -4.34 7.87 -0.57
N ILE A 124 -3.29 8.67 -0.73
CA ILE A 124 -2.18 8.39 -1.67
C ILE A 124 -1.07 7.59 -1.00
N PHE A 125 -0.65 7.99 0.20
CA PHE A 125 0.50 7.39 0.87
C PHE A 125 0.19 5.99 1.39
N ILE A 126 -0.99 5.73 1.96
CA ILE A 126 -1.32 4.40 2.50
C ILE A 126 -1.27 3.32 1.41
N PRO A 127 -1.98 3.46 0.26
CA PRO A 127 -1.94 2.43 -0.78
C PRO A 127 -0.55 2.28 -1.40
N PHE A 128 0.23 3.37 -1.48
CA PHE A 128 1.60 3.35 -1.97
C PHE A 128 2.50 2.50 -1.07
N PHE A 129 2.56 2.82 0.23
CA PHE A 129 3.38 2.06 1.19
C PHE A 129 2.91 0.61 1.32
N MET A 130 1.60 0.36 1.25
CA MET A 130 1.05 -0.98 1.26
C MET A 130 1.50 -1.78 0.02
N ASN A 131 1.45 -1.18 -1.18
CA ASN A 131 1.93 -1.84 -2.40
C ASN A 131 3.41 -2.16 -2.34
N VAL A 132 4.24 -1.20 -1.91
CA VAL A 132 5.69 -1.41 -1.77
C VAL A 132 5.97 -2.51 -0.75
N THR A 133 5.28 -2.50 0.39
CA THR A 133 5.47 -3.50 1.44
C THR A 133 5.09 -4.90 0.96
N VAL A 134 3.93 -5.04 0.31
CA VAL A 134 3.47 -6.33 -0.26
C VAL A 134 4.45 -6.82 -1.31
N ALA A 135 4.88 -5.96 -2.24
CA ALA A 135 5.87 -6.31 -3.26
C ALA A 135 7.19 -6.79 -2.63
N MET A 136 7.71 -6.09 -1.62
CA MET A 136 8.94 -6.48 -0.92
C MET A 136 8.82 -7.85 -0.25
N TYR A 137 7.72 -8.13 0.46
CA TYR A 137 7.49 -9.45 1.07
C TYR A 137 7.42 -10.56 0.03
N ILE A 138 6.71 -10.29 -1.05
CA ILE A 138 6.53 -11.20 -2.17
C ILE A 138 7.89 -11.52 -2.82
N THR A 139 8.70 -10.51 -3.13
CA THR A 139 10.03 -10.70 -3.73
C THR A 139 10.96 -11.46 -2.80
N LEU A 140 10.92 -11.17 -1.49
CA LEU A 140 11.69 -11.93 -0.50
C LEU A 140 11.29 -13.41 -0.48
N LEU A 141 10.00 -13.72 -0.51
CA LEU A 141 9.50 -15.10 -0.60
C LEU A 141 9.98 -15.79 -1.88
N SER A 142 9.91 -15.12 -3.03
CA SER A 142 10.42 -15.65 -4.30
C SER A 142 11.90 -16.00 -4.23
N ILE A 143 12.73 -15.11 -3.69
CA ILE A 143 14.18 -15.34 -3.54
C ILE A 143 14.44 -16.55 -2.63
N ILE A 144 13.71 -16.67 -1.52
CA ILE A 144 13.83 -17.81 -0.59
C ILE A 144 13.49 -19.12 -1.30
N ILE A 145 12.39 -19.17 -2.05
CA ILE A 145 11.94 -20.37 -2.78
C ILE A 145 12.97 -20.78 -3.85
N ILE A 146 13.43 -19.83 -4.67
CA ILE A 146 14.42 -20.09 -5.73
C ILE A 146 15.74 -20.58 -5.13
N THR A 147 16.20 -19.93 -4.06
CA THR A 147 17.45 -20.30 -3.37
C THR A 147 17.35 -21.70 -2.77
N CYS A 148 16.22 -22.05 -2.14
CA CYS A 148 15.97 -23.39 -1.60
C CYS A 148 16.00 -24.47 -2.69
N GLN A 149 15.44 -24.17 -3.87
CA GLN A 149 15.35 -25.11 -4.99
C GLN A 149 16.69 -25.36 -5.69
N TYR A 150 17.53 -24.33 -5.84
CA TYR A 150 18.80 -24.43 -6.58
C TYR A 150 20.00 -24.73 -5.68
N THR A 151 20.01 -24.25 -4.44
CA THR A 151 21.15 -24.37 -3.54
C THR A 151 20.69 -24.79 -2.14
N TRP A 152 20.37 -26.07 -1.97
CA TRP A 152 19.97 -26.65 -0.68
C TRP A 152 20.89 -26.28 0.51
N PRO A 153 22.24 -26.23 0.36
CA PRO A 153 23.11 -25.87 1.48
C PRO A 153 23.00 -24.41 1.96
N THR A 154 22.61 -23.47 1.09
CA THR A 154 22.50 -22.04 1.48
C THR A 154 21.23 -21.73 2.25
N ALA A 155 20.25 -22.64 2.27
CA ALA A 155 19.05 -22.49 3.10
C ALA A 155 19.37 -22.37 4.60
N ILE A 156 20.49 -22.95 5.05
CA ILE A 156 20.95 -22.84 6.44
C ILE A 156 21.24 -21.38 6.82
N PHE A 157 21.75 -20.56 5.89
CA PHE A 157 22.02 -19.13 6.15
C PHE A 157 20.75 -18.28 6.22
N LEU A 158 19.61 -18.75 5.70
CA LEU A 158 18.34 -18.02 5.78
C LEU A 158 17.76 -18.00 7.20
N ILE A 159 18.02 -19.04 8.01
CA ILE A 159 17.55 -19.14 9.40
C ILE A 159 18.10 -18.01 10.29
N PRO A 160 19.43 -17.79 10.40
CA PRO A 160 19.97 -16.69 11.19
C PRO A 160 19.60 -15.32 10.62
N LEU A 161 19.47 -15.20 9.29
CA LEU A 161 19.12 -13.95 8.63
C LEU A 161 17.66 -13.57 8.89
N GLY A 162 16.75 -14.56 8.92
CA GLY A 162 15.35 -14.38 9.33
C GLY A 162 15.23 -13.97 10.80
N TRP A 163 15.99 -14.65 11.69
CA TRP A 163 16.05 -14.30 13.10
C TRP A 163 16.54 -12.85 13.32
N LEU A 164 17.65 -12.47 12.66
CA LEU A 164 18.17 -11.10 12.68
C LEU A 164 17.13 -10.09 12.20
N ASN A 165 16.42 -10.38 11.11
CA ASN A 165 15.37 -9.49 10.59
C ASN A 165 14.23 -9.26 11.60
N ILE A 166 13.77 -10.31 12.29
CA ILE A 166 12.72 -10.19 13.31
C ILE A 166 13.22 -9.34 14.48
N TRP A 167 14.45 -9.58 14.93
CA TRP A 167 15.08 -8.79 16.00
C TRP A 167 15.26 -7.31 15.62
N TYR A 168 15.80 -7.04 14.43
CA TYR A 168 15.96 -5.69 13.88
C TYR A 168 14.62 -4.96 13.74
N ARG A 169 13.57 -5.64 13.27
CA ARG A 169 12.22 -5.06 13.17
C ARG A 169 11.69 -4.65 14.54
N GLY A 170 11.84 -5.50 15.55
CA GLY A 170 11.41 -5.21 16.92
C GLY A 170 12.11 -3.98 17.49
N TYR A 171 13.44 -3.90 17.33
CA TYR A 171 14.23 -2.76 17.79
C TYR A 171 13.87 -1.47 17.04
N TYR A 172 13.79 -1.52 15.70
CA TYR A 172 13.44 -0.35 14.88
C TYR A 172 12.03 0.16 15.17
N LEU A 173 11.06 -0.73 15.38
CA LEU A 173 9.69 -0.34 15.76
C LEU A 173 9.64 0.32 17.15
N ALA A 174 10.41 -0.17 18.11
CA ALA A 174 10.50 0.46 19.43
C ALA A 174 11.10 1.88 19.32
N THR A 175 12.26 2.01 18.67
CA THR A 175 12.95 3.29 18.52
C THR A 175 12.13 4.30 17.71
N SER A 176 11.48 3.88 16.62
CA SER A 176 10.65 4.78 15.81
C SER A 176 9.43 5.31 16.57
N ARG A 177 8.81 4.49 17.43
CA ARG A 177 7.72 4.92 18.31
C ARG A 177 8.19 5.95 19.33
N GLU A 178 9.34 5.72 19.95
CA GLU A 178 9.96 6.66 20.89
C GLU A 178 10.36 7.98 20.22
N LEU A 179 10.98 7.93 19.03
CA LEU A 179 11.34 9.12 18.25
C LEU A 179 10.11 9.92 17.84
N THR A 180 9.03 9.23 17.46
CA THR A 180 7.76 9.89 17.10
C THR A 180 7.15 10.57 18.33
N ALA A 181 7.13 9.89 19.48
CA ALA A 181 6.68 10.47 20.75
C ALA A 181 7.53 11.67 21.18
N ALA A 182 8.86 11.56 21.12
CA ALA A 182 9.78 12.65 21.43
C ALA A 182 9.61 13.85 20.48
N ARG A 183 9.38 13.60 19.18
CA ARG A 183 9.09 14.66 18.20
C ARG A 183 7.79 15.40 18.55
N PHE A 184 6.74 14.69 18.97
CA PHE A 184 5.51 15.33 19.42
C PHE A 184 5.71 16.18 20.68
N HIS A 185 6.46 15.68 21.67
CA HIS A 185 6.83 16.46 22.86
C HIS A 185 7.62 17.72 22.51
N HIS A 186 8.68 17.61 21.69
CA HIS A 186 9.46 18.77 21.25
C HIS A 186 8.62 19.79 20.50
N LYS A 187 7.71 19.34 19.62
CA LYS A 187 6.81 20.25 18.89
C LYS A 187 5.86 20.99 19.83
N SER A 188 5.33 20.32 20.85
CA SER A 188 4.48 20.96 21.87
C SER A 188 5.23 21.99 22.73
N THR A 189 6.54 21.80 22.98
CA THR A 189 7.39 22.75 23.71
C THR A 189 7.82 23.95 22.85
N CYS A 190 7.96 23.78 21.53
CA CYS A 190 8.22 24.91 20.63
C CYS A 190 6.97 25.76 20.33
N ASP A 191 5.79 25.12 20.26
CA ASP A 191 4.52 25.81 19.99
C ASP A 191 3.89 26.41 21.27
N SER A 192 4.46 26.18 22.47
CA SER A 192 4.04 26.91 23.67
C SER A 192 4.48 28.37 23.56
N PRO A 193 3.55 29.35 23.60
CA PRO A 193 3.93 30.74 23.68
C PRO A 193 4.76 30.92 24.95
N PHE A 194 5.99 31.40 24.79
CA PHE A 194 6.78 31.95 25.90
C PHE A 194 5.88 32.94 26.66
N LEU A 195 5.49 32.56 27.87
CA LEU A 195 5.32 33.51 28.96
C LEU A 195 6.71 33.99 29.38
#